data_AF-A0A9E1JNS4-F1
#
_entry.id   AF-A0A9E1JNS4-F1
#
_cell.length_a   1.000
_cell.length_b   1.000
_cell.length_c   1.000
_cell.angle_alpha   90.00
_cell.angle_beta   90.00
_cell.angle_gamma   90.00
#
_symmetry.space_group_name_H-M   'P 1'
#
loop_
_entity.id
_entity.type
_entity.pdbx_description
1 polymer ?
#
loop_
_entity_poly.entity_id
_entity_poly.type
_entity_poly.pdbx_seq_one_letter_code
_entity_poly.pdbx_strand_id
1 'polypeptide(L)'
;VNRAGLACSGLIVRHLVMPGNLDGTYHILKFLKEKISPHTHVNIMSQYHPMGEAGKIKELSCPLTPEEYRSAMQMAKKFDLKIIQ
;
A
#
# COMPACT_ATOMS: atom_id res chain seq x y z
N VAL A 1 11.04 5.34 15.94
CA VAL A 1 9.77 5.34 16.73
C VAL A 1 10.14 5.48 18.19
N ASN A 2 9.52 6.39 18.95
CA ASN A 2 9.79 6.54 20.39
C ASN A 2 9.15 5.40 21.21
N ARG A 3 9.39 5.41 22.53
CA ARG A 3 8.83 4.44 23.48
C ARG A 3 7.29 4.38 23.50
N ALA A 4 6.61 5.38 22.94
CA ALA A 4 5.15 5.45 22.83
C ALA A 4 4.61 5.02 21.46
N GLY A 5 5.44 4.50 20.55
CA GLY A 5 4.99 4.07 19.22
C GLY A 5 4.86 5.19 18.19
N LEU A 6 5.29 6.42 18.52
CA LEU A 6 5.22 7.56 17.60
C LEU A 6 6.48 7.66 16.73
N ALA A 7 6.30 7.86 15.43
CA ALA A 7 7.40 8.12 14.51
C ALA A 7 7.94 9.55 14.74
N CYS A 8 9.08 9.67 15.44
CA CYS A 8 9.71 10.96 15.75
C CYS A 8 10.65 11.48 14.65
N SER A 9 11.06 10.61 13.73
CA SER A 9 11.86 10.92 12.55
C SER A 9 11.79 9.77 11.55
N GLY A 10 11.91 10.07 10.25
CA GLY A 10 11.89 9.09 9.17
C GLY A 10 10.79 9.33 8.13
N LEU A 11 10.70 8.44 7.16
CA LEU A 11 9.73 8.46 6.06
C LEU A 11 8.63 7.42 6.31
N ILE A 12 7.37 7.86 6.23
CA ILE A 12 6.19 6.99 6.22
C ILE A 12 5.56 7.07 4.83
N VAL A 13 5.37 5.92 4.20
CA VAL A 13 4.70 5.82 2.90
C VAL A 13 3.32 5.22 3.10
N ARG A 14 2.29 5.92 2.63
CA ARG A 14 0.91 5.42 2.60
C ARG A 14 0.62 4.94 1.19
N HIS A 15 0.46 3.63 1.03
CA HIS A 15 0.20 2.99 -0.25
C HIS A 15 -1.27 2.57 -0.31
N LEU A 16 -2.06 3.31 -1.09
CA LEU A 16 -3.45 2.97 -1.37
C LEU A 16 -3.47 1.91 -2.47
N VAL A 17 -4.04 0.74 -2.16
CA VAL A 17 -4.17 -0.34 -3.14
C VAL A 17 -5.39 -0.07 -4.02
N MET A 18 -5.16 -0.05 -5.33
CA MET A 18 -6.20 0.13 -6.33
C MET A 18 -6.78 -1.23 -6.77
N PRO A 19 -8.09 -1.32 -7.02
CA PRO A 19 -8.72 -2.52 -7.58
C PRO A 19 -8.13 -2.85 -8.95
N GLY A 20 -7.99 -4.15 -9.25
CA GLY A 20 -7.52 -4.64 -10.55
C GLY A 20 -6.05 -4.35 -10.89
N ASN A 21 -5.28 -3.71 -10.00
CA ASN A 21 -3.88 -3.31 -10.28
C ASN A 21 -2.90 -3.70 -9.16
N LEU A 22 -2.77 -5.00 -8.92
CA LEU A 22 -1.80 -5.54 -7.97
C LEU A 22 -0.34 -5.41 -8.46
N ASP A 23 -0.11 -5.39 -9.78
CA ASP A 23 1.22 -5.23 -10.36
C ASP A 23 1.81 -3.86 -10.03
N GLY A 24 1.00 -2.80 -10.10
CA GLY A 24 1.41 -1.46 -9.65
C GLY A 24 1.84 -1.45 -8.19
N THR A 25 1.12 -2.18 -7.32
CA THR A 25 1.50 -2.35 -5.91
C THR A 25 2.84 -3.06 -5.77
N TYR A 26 3.06 -4.15 -6.50
CA TYR A 26 4.32 -4.87 -6.50
C TYR A 26 5.51 -3.97 -6.88
N HIS A 27 5.37 -3.20 -7.97
CA HIS A 27 6.43 -2.32 -8.44
C HIS A 27 6.77 -1.20 -7.45
N ILE A 28 5.77 -0.60 -6.81
CA ILE A 28 5.98 0.41 -5.78
C ILE A 28 6.71 -0.19 -4.58
N LEU A 29 6.26 -1.34 -4.07
CA LEU A 29 6.91 -2.00 -2.93
C LEU A 29 8.36 -2.39 -3.25
N LYS A 30 8.62 -2.90 -4.46
CA LYS A 30 9.97 -3.18 -4.95
C LYS A 30 10.83 -1.91 -4.99
N PHE A 31 10.30 -0.82 -5.54
CA PHE A 31 10.99 0.47 -5.60
C PHE A 31 11.34 0.99 -4.21
N LEU A 32 10.41 0.92 -3.24
CA LEU A 32 10.68 1.34 -1.87
C LEU A 32 11.81 0.53 -1.23
N LYS A 33 11.84 -0.79 -1.47
CA LYS A 33 12.88 -1.67 -0.95
C LYS A 33 14.25 -1.42 -1.59
N GLU A 34 14.30 -1.27 -2.91
CA GLU A 34 15.55 -1.19 -3.68
C GLU A 34 16.14 0.21 -3.78
N LYS A 35 15.31 1.26 -3.82
CA LYS A 35 15.73 2.62 -4.14
C LYS A 35 15.62 3.59 -2.98
N ILE A 36 14.72 3.37 -2.03
CA ILE A 36 14.53 4.26 -0.89
C ILE A 36 15.26 3.74 0.34
N SER A 37 14.77 2.66 0.95
CA SER A 37 15.41 2.01 2.07
C SER A 37 14.63 0.76 2.50
N PRO A 38 15.31 -0.34 2.88
CA PRO A 38 14.66 -1.48 3.53
C PRO A 38 14.00 -1.14 4.88
N HIS A 39 14.35 -0.01 5.49
CA HIS A 39 13.79 0.43 6.78
C HIS A 39 12.57 1.37 6.62
N THR A 40 12.07 1.56 5.40
CA THR A 40 10.90 2.39 5.12
C THR A 40 9.67 1.81 5.79
N HIS A 41 8.91 2.67 6.49
CA HIS A 41 7.65 2.27 7.10
C HIS A 41 6.54 2.46 6.07
N VAL A 42 5.77 1.39 5.82
CA VAL A 42 4.72 1.38 4.79
C VAL A 42 3.38 1.03 5.42
N ASN A 43 2.38 1.88 5.19
CA ASN A 43 1.00 1.63 5.55
C ASN A 43 0.24 1.22 4.28
N ILE A 44 -0.26 -0.02 4.24
CA ILE A 44 -1.03 -0.52 3.09
C ILE A 44 -2.51 -0.34 3.38
N MET A 45 -3.17 0.47 2.55
CA MET A 45 -4.53 0.90 2.76
C MET A 45 -5.47 0.26 1.73
N SER A 46 -6.57 -0.31 2.20
CA SER A 46 -7.68 -0.83 1.39
C SER A 46 -8.82 0.19 1.21
N GLN A 47 -8.56 1.47 1.46
CA GLN A 47 -9.60 2.51 1.63
C GLN A 47 -10.07 3.11 0.30
N TYR A 48 -9.90 2.40 -0.82
CA TYR A 48 -10.38 2.90 -2.10
C TYR A 48 -11.91 2.79 -2.15
N HIS A 49 -12.57 3.93 -2.33
CA HIS A 49 -14.01 4.02 -2.48
C HIS A 49 -14.34 4.76 -3.79
N PRO A 50 -14.99 4.09 -4.77
CA PRO A 50 -15.39 4.72 -6.02
C PRO A 50 -16.30 5.92 -5.76
N MET A 51 -15.90 7.11 -6.21
CA MET A 51 -16.65 8.36 -6.03
C MET A 51 -16.57 9.23 -7.28
N GLY A 52 -17.54 10.14 -7.46
CA GLY A 52 -17.58 11.09 -8.57
C GLY A 52 -17.62 10.38 -9.93
N GLU A 53 -16.63 10.64 -10.77
CA GLU A 53 -16.54 10.07 -12.12
C GLU A 53 -15.96 8.65 -12.17
N ALA A 54 -15.53 8.09 -11.03
CA ALA A 54 -15.01 6.72 -10.97
C ALA A 54 -16.02 5.69 -11.52
N GLY A 55 -17.33 5.95 -11.37
CA GLY A 55 -18.38 5.10 -11.93
C GLY A 55 -18.40 5.06 -13.47
N LYS A 56 -17.78 6.03 -14.16
CA LYS A 56 -17.67 6.06 -15.63
C LYS A 56 -16.53 5.18 -16.16
N ILE A 57 -15.58 4.82 -15.31
CA ILE A 57 -14.40 4.01 -15.65
C ILE A 57 -14.58 2.64 -15.02
N LYS A 58 -14.72 1.61 -15.85
CA LYS A 58 -15.08 0.25 -15.40
C LYS A 58 -14.09 -0.32 -14.39
N GLU A 59 -12.81 0.01 -14.53
CA GLU A 59 -11.72 -0.45 -13.68
C GLU A 59 -11.70 0.24 -12.31
N LEU A 60 -12.29 1.44 -12.22
CA LEU A 60 -12.34 2.27 -11.02
C LEU A 60 -13.71 2.23 -10.33
N SER A 61 -14.72 1.65 -10.96
CA SER A 61 -16.09 1.61 -10.45
C SER A 61 -16.29 0.57 -9.34
N CYS A 62 -15.31 -0.28 -9.09
CA CYS A 62 -15.36 -1.32 -8.06
C CYS A 62 -14.50 -0.99 -6.84
N PRO A 63 -14.93 -1.34 -5.62
CA PRO A 63 -14.07 -1.28 -4.45
C PRO A 63 -13.00 -2.38 -4.50
N LEU A 64 -11.96 -2.22 -3.69
CA LEU A 64 -10.91 -3.25 -3.53
C LEU A 64 -11.48 -4.50 -2.85
N THR A 65 -11.18 -5.67 -3.40
CA THR A 65 -11.60 -6.94 -2.79
C THR A 65 -10.69 -7.32 -1.61
N PRO A 66 -11.19 -8.11 -0.63
CA PRO A 66 -10.37 -8.62 0.47
C PRO A 66 -9.18 -9.47 0.00
N GLU A 67 -9.31 -10.18 -1.13
CA GLU A 67 -8.27 -11.04 -1.69
C GLU A 67 -7.13 -10.22 -2.30
N GLU A 68 -7.45 -9.15 -3.01
CA GLU A 68 -6.45 -8.20 -3.51
C GLU A 68 -5.70 -7.54 -2.37
N TYR A 69 -6.42 -7.12 -1.32
CA TYR A 69 -5.78 -6.56 -0.12
C TYR A 69 -4.82 -7.57 0.55
N ARG A 70 -5.25 -8.82 0.72
CA ARG A 70 -4.38 -9.89 1.25
C ARG A 70 -3.15 -10.11 0.38
N SER A 71 -3.31 -10.03 -0.94
CA SER A 71 -2.22 -10.21 -1.89
C SER A 71 -1.21 -9.07 -1.79
N ALA A 72 -1.66 -7.81 -1.71
CA ALA A 72 -0.81 -6.65 -1.47
C ALA A 72 -0.03 -6.76 -0.15
N MET A 73 -0.69 -7.21 0.92
CA MET A 73 -0.05 -7.45 2.22
C MET A 73 1.02 -8.56 2.15
N GLN A 74 0.76 -9.64 1.42
CA GLN A 74 1.75 -10.71 1.21
C GLN A 74 2.95 -10.22 0.41
N MET A 75 2.74 -9.40 -0.63
CA MET A 75 3.84 -8.80 -1.40
C MET A 75 4.72 -7.93 -0.50
N ALA A 76 4.14 -7.09 0.35
CA ALA A 76 4.90 -6.24 1.25
C ALA A 76 5.70 -7.02 2.29
N LYS A 77 5.13 -8.13 2.80
CA LYS A 77 5.86 -9.09 3.63
C LYS A 77 7.02 -9.73 2.88
N LYS A 78 6.83 -10.11 1.60
CA LYS A 78 7.88 -10.69 0.76
C LYS A 78 9.05 -9.73 0.54
N PHE A 79 8.78 -8.43 0.47
CA PHE A 79 9.83 -7.40 0.36
C PHE A 79 10.47 -7.01 1.69
N ASP A 80 10.05 -7.61 2.82
CA ASP A 80 10.61 -7.36 4.14
C ASP A 80 10.62 -5.85 4.47
N LEU A 81 9.46 -5.21 4.24
CA LEU A 81 9.21 -3.80 4.57
C LEU A 81 8.55 -3.72 5.95
N LYS A 82 8.79 -2.61 6.67
CA LYS A 82 8.16 -2.38 7.98
C LYS A 82 6.72 -1.94 7.80
N ILE A 83 5.79 -2.89 7.88
CA ILE A 83 4.36 -2.60 7.76
C ILE A 83 3.86 -1.96 9.06
N ILE A 84 3.18 -0.83 8.94
CA ILE A 84 2.47 -0.17 10.04
C ILE A 84 0.97 -0.19 9.75
N GLN A 85 0.14 -0.50 10.75
CA GLN A 85 -1.33 -0.52 10.64
C GLN A 85 -1.93 0.70 11.32
#